data_AF-A0A3D4W0E2-F1
#
_entry.id   AF-A0A3D4W0E2-F1
#
_cell.length_a   1.000
_cell.length_b   1.000
_cell.length_c   1.000
_cell.angle_alpha   90.00
_cell.angle_beta   90.00
_cell.angle_gamma   90.00
#
_symmetry.space_group_name_H-M   'P 1'
#
loop_
_entity.id
_entity.type
_entity.pdbx_description
1 polymer ?
#
loop_
_entity_poly.entity_id
_entity_poly.type
_entity_poly.pdbx_seq_one_letter_code
_entity_poly.pdbx_strand_id
1 'polypeptide(L)'
;DLEQIVGLQTDKPLKRAFMPYGGIKMAEQACTTYGYQPSEELHKIFTDYTRTHNQAVFDAYTPEMKAARHTHIITGLPDTYGRGRIVGDYRRVALYGIDALIKFKQEDFANCGDGTMTDDVIRLREEIARQISALKGMKKMAEAYGCDISQPAKNAKEACQWLYFGYLAAIKTQNGAAMSVGRISTFLDIYIQRDLENGTLTESQAQELIDHMVMKFRMVKFARIPSYNQLFSGDPVWATLEVGGIGMDG
;
A
#
# COMPACT_ATOMS: atom_id res chain seq x y z
N ASP A 1 24.24 3.25 -1.02
CA ASP A 1 25.34 3.81 -0.20
C ASP A 1 24.94 5.01 0.64
N LEU A 2 24.30 6.04 0.05
CA LEU A 2 23.89 7.24 0.79
C LEU A 2 22.55 7.09 1.55
N GLU A 3 21.70 6.15 1.15
CA GLU A 3 20.34 6.05 1.69
C GLU A 3 20.31 5.41 3.09
N GLN A 4 19.84 6.13 4.11
CA GLN A 4 19.52 5.55 5.41
C GLN A 4 18.21 4.74 5.44
N ILE A 5 17.20 5.16 4.68
CA ILE A 5 15.92 4.44 4.50
C ILE A 5 15.79 4.05 3.03
N VAL A 6 15.64 2.76 2.75
CA VAL A 6 15.64 2.16 1.41
C VAL A 6 14.29 1.57 1.02
N GLY A 7 14.08 1.40 -0.28
CA GLY A 7 12.89 0.77 -0.85
C GLY A 7 12.17 1.64 -1.87
N LEU A 8 11.88 1.09 -3.04
CA LEU A 8 11.20 1.78 -4.15
C LEU A 8 10.11 0.88 -4.73
N GLN A 9 9.06 1.46 -5.31
CA GLN A 9 7.98 0.67 -5.92
C GLN A 9 8.49 -0.25 -7.05
N THR A 10 9.49 0.21 -7.80
CA THR A 10 10.12 -0.54 -8.90
C THR A 10 11.64 -0.53 -8.75
N ASP A 11 12.35 -1.03 -9.76
CA ASP A 11 13.81 -1.06 -9.88
C ASP A 11 14.46 0.32 -10.06
N LYS A 12 13.68 1.37 -10.40
CA LYS A 12 14.21 2.71 -10.65
C LYS A 12 13.38 3.79 -9.94
N PRO A 13 14.01 4.88 -9.44
CA PRO A 13 13.30 6.05 -8.95
C PRO A 13 12.22 6.53 -9.94
N LEU A 14 11.01 6.78 -9.43
CA LEU A 14 9.87 7.34 -10.17
C LEU A 14 9.33 6.50 -11.35
N LYS A 15 9.92 5.34 -11.65
CA LYS A 15 9.38 4.40 -12.64
C LYS A 15 8.08 3.80 -12.10
N ARG A 16 6.99 3.99 -12.84
CA ARG A 16 5.64 3.57 -12.47
C ARG A 16 5.43 2.09 -12.78
N ALA A 17 4.81 1.35 -11.87
CA ALA A 17 4.50 -0.06 -12.06
C ALA A 17 3.27 -0.25 -12.95
N PHE A 18 3.24 -1.35 -13.71
CA PHE A 18 2.06 -1.83 -14.41
C PHE A 18 1.17 -2.59 -13.42
N MET A 19 -0.06 -2.10 -13.16
CA MET A 19 -0.95 -2.62 -12.12
C MET A 19 -2.33 -3.02 -12.69
N PRO A 20 -2.44 -4.22 -13.28
CA PRO A 20 -3.59 -4.62 -14.11
C PRO A 20 -4.80 -5.17 -13.35
N TYR A 21 -4.67 -5.58 -12.09
CA TYR A 21 -5.78 -6.14 -11.29
C TYR A 21 -6.99 -5.19 -11.17
N GLY A 22 -6.74 -3.86 -11.21
CA GLY A 22 -7.79 -2.84 -11.24
C GLY A 22 -8.57 -2.78 -12.56
N GLY A 23 -7.96 -3.23 -13.67
CA GLY A 23 -8.53 -3.21 -15.02
C GLY A 23 -7.44 -3.14 -16.09
N ILE A 24 -7.42 -4.12 -16.99
CA ILE A 24 -6.38 -4.24 -18.03
C ILE A 24 -6.40 -3.06 -19.01
N LYS A 25 -7.58 -2.67 -19.50
CA LYS A 25 -7.74 -1.56 -20.45
C LYS A 25 -7.11 -0.26 -19.95
N MET A 26 -7.31 0.08 -18.68
CA MET A 26 -6.77 1.30 -18.09
C MET A 26 -5.26 1.18 -17.85
N ALA A 27 -4.77 0.00 -17.48
CA ALA A 27 -3.34 -0.24 -17.33
C ALA A 27 -2.61 -0.09 -18.67
N GLU A 28 -3.16 -0.63 -19.76
CA GLU A 28 -2.61 -0.50 -21.12
C GLU A 28 -2.67 0.93 -21.63
N GLN A 29 -3.80 1.62 -21.43
CA GLN A 29 -3.92 3.03 -21.81
C GLN A 29 -2.94 3.91 -21.02
N ALA A 30 -2.73 3.65 -19.74
CA ALA A 30 -1.72 4.37 -18.97
C ALA A 30 -0.32 4.05 -19.53
N CYS A 31 -0.01 2.78 -19.80
CA CYS A 31 1.25 2.34 -20.40
C CYS A 31 1.58 3.12 -21.68
N THR A 32 0.63 3.18 -22.63
CA THR A 32 0.80 3.92 -23.89
C THR A 32 0.88 5.44 -23.69
N THR A 33 0.11 6.00 -22.75
CA THR A 33 0.17 7.43 -22.41
C THR A 33 1.57 7.85 -21.94
N TYR A 34 2.30 6.96 -21.25
CA TYR A 34 3.67 7.21 -20.82
C TYR A 34 4.74 6.75 -21.84
N GLY A 35 4.35 6.43 -23.07
CA GLY A 35 5.26 6.11 -24.18
C GLY A 35 5.77 4.66 -24.20
N TYR A 36 5.12 3.75 -23.49
CA TYR A 36 5.48 2.32 -23.45
C TYR A 36 4.49 1.48 -24.26
N GLN A 37 4.96 0.34 -24.76
CA GLN A 37 4.13 -0.64 -25.44
C GLN A 37 3.55 -1.65 -24.42
N PRO A 38 2.22 -1.86 -24.38
CA PRO A 38 1.61 -2.94 -23.61
C PRO A 38 2.15 -4.32 -24.01
N SER A 39 2.34 -5.21 -23.03
CA SER A 39 2.72 -6.60 -23.29
C SER A 39 1.49 -7.42 -23.70
N GLU A 40 1.56 -8.09 -24.85
CA GLU A 40 0.52 -9.00 -25.33
C GLU A 40 0.29 -10.17 -24.36
N GLU A 41 1.33 -10.64 -23.69
CA GLU A 41 1.23 -11.69 -22.68
C GLU A 41 0.41 -11.21 -21.47
N LEU A 42 0.69 -10.00 -20.98
CA LEU A 42 -0.07 -9.43 -19.87
C LEU A 42 -1.52 -9.11 -20.28
N HIS A 43 -1.75 -8.66 -21.52
CA HIS A 43 -3.09 -8.52 -22.07
C HIS A 43 -3.85 -9.84 -21.94
N LYS A 44 -3.29 -10.91 -22.54
CA LYS A 44 -3.89 -12.25 -22.52
C LYS A 44 -4.17 -12.74 -21.10
N ILE A 45 -3.23 -12.55 -20.16
CA ILE A 45 -3.43 -12.99 -18.77
C ILE A 45 -4.62 -12.30 -18.11
N PHE A 46 -4.79 -11.00 -18.30
CA PHE A 46 -5.83 -10.21 -17.64
C PHE A 46 -7.12 -10.04 -18.46
N THR A 47 -7.20 -10.69 -19.63
CA THR A 47 -8.44 -10.89 -20.40
C THR A 47 -8.96 -12.32 -20.30
N ASP A 48 -8.07 -13.32 -20.43
CA ASP A 48 -8.48 -14.71 -20.65
C ASP A 48 -8.42 -15.55 -19.37
N TYR A 49 -7.44 -15.28 -18.49
CA TYR A 49 -7.18 -16.12 -17.32
C TYR A 49 -7.58 -15.47 -15.99
N THR A 50 -7.35 -14.17 -15.84
CA THR A 50 -7.56 -13.44 -14.59
C THR A 50 -8.59 -12.35 -14.79
N ARG A 51 -9.69 -12.43 -14.04
CA ARG A 51 -10.71 -11.38 -14.01
C ARG A 51 -10.17 -10.15 -13.28
N THR A 52 -10.45 -8.96 -13.82
CA THR A 52 -10.11 -7.67 -13.19
C THR A 52 -11.31 -7.06 -12.46
N HIS A 53 -11.03 -6.14 -11.53
CA HIS A 53 -12.06 -5.35 -10.85
C HIS A 53 -12.97 -4.63 -11.84
N ASN A 54 -12.39 -3.90 -12.80
CA ASN A 54 -13.16 -3.19 -13.82
C ASN A 54 -14.12 -4.12 -14.59
N GLN A 55 -13.65 -5.28 -15.04
CA GLN A 55 -14.52 -6.21 -15.77
C GLN A 55 -15.69 -6.67 -14.89
N ALA A 56 -15.41 -7.05 -13.63
CA ALA A 56 -16.45 -7.49 -12.70
C ALA A 56 -17.52 -6.40 -12.44
N VAL A 57 -17.11 -5.14 -12.30
CA VAL A 57 -18.02 -4.02 -12.12
C VAL A 57 -18.92 -3.82 -13.35
N PHE A 58 -18.35 -3.81 -14.56
CA PHE A 58 -19.11 -3.53 -15.78
C PHE A 58 -20.04 -4.67 -16.21
N ASP A 59 -19.73 -5.91 -15.81
CA ASP A 59 -20.62 -7.06 -15.96
C ASP A 59 -21.84 -6.95 -15.02
N ALA A 60 -21.66 -6.39 -13.82
CA ALA A 60 -22.71 -6.25 -12.81
C ALA A 60 -23.55 -4.96 -12.98
N TYR A 61 -23.03 -3.93 -13.64
CA TYR A 61 -23.73 -2.67 -13.84
C TYR A 61 -25.02 -2.80 -14.67
N THR A 62 -26.09 -2.18 -14.17
CA THR A 62 -27.37 -2.06 -14.89
C THR A 62 -27.28 -1.04 -16.03
N PRO A 63 -28.20 -1.09 -17.01
CA PRO A 63 -28.30 -0.07 -18.05
C PRO A 63 -28.44 1.36 -17.49
N GLU A 64 -29.21 1.52 -16.41
CA GLU A 64 -29.41 2.81 -15.74
C GLU A 64 -28.11 3.36 -15.13
N MET A 65 -27.35 2.52 -14.41
CA MET A 65 -26.04 2.91 -13.85
C MET A 65 -25.08 3.36 -14.96
N LYS A 66 -25.06 2.63 -16.09
CA LYS A 66 -24.24 2.98 -17.26
C LYS A 66 -24.69 4.31 -17.87
N ALA A 67 -26.00 4.54 -17.97
CA ALA A 67 -26.56 5.80 -18.48
C ALA A 67 -26.20 6.99 -17.58
N ALA A 68 -26.38 6.89 -16.27
CA ALA A 68 -26.04 7.95 -15.32
C ALA A 68 -24.55 8.33 -15.35
N ARG A 69 -23.68 7.32 -15.56
CA ARG A 69 -22.23 7.53 -15.74
C ARG A 69 -21.92 8.23 -17.06
N HIS A 70 -22.55 7.80 -18.15
CA HIS A 70 -22.34 8.36 -19.49
C HIS A 70 -22.83 9.80 -19.60
N THR A 71 -23.92 10.15 -18.92
CA THR A 71 -24.49 11.52 -18.90
C THR A 71 -23.82 12.43 -17.85
N HIS A 72 -22.76 11.96 -17.19
CA HIS A 72 -22.02 12.68 -16.17
C HIS A 72 -22.84 13.10 -14.93
N ILE A 73 -24.00 12.48 -14.70
CA ILE A 73 -24.78 12.66 -13.45
C ILE A 73 -24.00 12.05 -12.27
N ILE A 74 -23.36 10.90 -12.50
CA ILE A 74 -22.45 10.26 -11.52
C ILE A 74 -21.10 10.05 -12.20
N THR A 75 -20.04 10.69 -11.70
CA THR A 75 -18.69 10.60 -12.28
C THR A 75 -17.64 10.27 -11.22
N GLY A 76 -16.48 9.76 -11.67
CA GLY A 76 -15.34 9.51 -10.78
C GLY A 76 -15.54 8.40 -9.75
N LEU A 77 -16.45 7.44 -10.00
CA LEU A 77 -16.53 6.23 -9.20
C LEU A 77 -15.27 5.36 -9.38
N PRO A 78 -14.84 4.59 -8.36
CA PRO A 78 -13.66 3.74 -8.42
C PRO A 78 -13.91 2.44 -9.21
N ASP A 79 -14.43 2.57 -10.43
CA ASP A 79 -14.68 1.46 -11.36
C ASP A 79 -13.51 1.18 -12.32
N THR A 80 -12.52 2.07 -12.33
CA THR A 80 -11.42 2.09 -13.30
C THR A 80 -10.03 2.23 -12.65
N TYR A 81 -9.97 2.29 -11.31
CA TYR A 81 -8.75 2.39 -10.51
C TYR A 81 -8.99 1.81 -9.11
N GLY A 82 -7.92 1.56 -8.35
CA GLY A 82 -8.04 1.08 -6.98
C GLY A 82 -8.80 2.08 -6.08
N ARG A 83 -9.76 1.60 -5.28
CA ARG A 83 -10.57 2.48 -4.40
C ARG A 83 -9.75 3.34 -3.43
N GLY A 84 -8.63 2.84 -2.93
CA GLY A 84 -7.85 3.51 -1.88
C GLY A 84 -8.65 3.67 -0.59
N ARG A 85 -8.40 4.75 0.17
CA ARG A 85 -9.10 5.07 1.44
C ARG A 85 -8.98 3.97 2.50
N ILE A 86 -7.88 3.23 2.44
CA ILE A 86 -7.50 2.22 3.43
C ILE A 86 -6.13 2.62 3.97
N VAL A 87 -6.03 2.71 5.29
CA VAL A 87 -4.76 2.98 5.97
C VAL A 87 -4.42 1.72 6.76
N GLY A 88 -3.43 0.97 6.27
CA GLY A 88 -2.84 -0.10 7.06
C GLY A 88 -2.13 0.50 8.27
N ASP A 89 -2.19 -0.18 9.41
CA ASP A 89 -1.42 0.25 10.58
C ASP A 89 0.04 -0.21 10.43
N TYR A 90 0.82 0.52 9.64
CA TYR A 90 2.19 0.15 9.27
C TYR A 90 3.16 0.15 10.46
N ARG A 91 2.81 0.86 11.54
CA ARG A 91 3.55 0.86 12.81
C ARG A 91 3.66 -0.53 13.41
N ARG A 92 2.68 -1.41 13.15
CA ARG A 92 2.68 -2.79 13.64
C ARG A 92 3.88 -3.60 13.14
N VAL A 93 4.38 -3.31 11.94
CA VAL A 93 5.55 -4.00 11.39
C VAL A 93 6.79 -3.66 12.23
N ALA A 94 6.96 -2.39 12.59
CA ALA A 94 8.04 -1.96 13.48
C ALA A 94 7.84 -2.48 14.91
N LEU A 95 6.63 -2.38 15.47
CA LEU A 95 6.36 -2.70 16.86
C LEU A 95 6.45 -4.20 17.18
N TYR A 96 5.99 -5.06 16.26
CA TYR A 96 5.82 -6.50 16.53
C TYR A 96 6.72 -7.39 15.67
N GLY A 97 7.21 -6.91 14.53
CA GLY A 97 7.82 -7.77 13.51
C GLY A 97 6.80 -8.65 12.79
N ILE A 98 7.17 -9.15 11.61
CA ILE A 98 6.23 -9.91 10.77
C ILE A 98 5.82 -11.25 11.40
N ASP A 99 6.71 -11.94 12.11
CA ASP A 99 6.42 -13.29 12.63
C ASP A 99 5.30 -13.26 13.68
N ALA A 100 5.31 -12.25 14.55
CA ALA A 100 4.23 -12.04 15.52
C ALA A 100 2.91 -11.68 14.82
N LEU A 101 2.94 -10.82 13.80
CA LEU A 101 1.73 -10.46 13.03
C LEU A 101 1.13 -11.66 12.29
N ILE A 102 1.97 -12.56 11.76
CA ILE A 102 1.52 -13.82 11.17
C ILE A 102 0.85 -14.68 12.22
N LYS A 103 1.45 -14.81 13.41
CA LYS A 103 0.86 -15.58 14.52
C LYS A 103 -0.52 -15.05 14.90
N PHE A 104 -0.66 -13.73 15.09
CA PHE A 104 -1.95 -13.10 15.38
C PHE A 104 -2.99 -13.39 14.29
N LYS A 105 -2.60 -13.36 13.01
CA LYS A 105 -3.51 -13.68 11.91
C LYS A 105 -3.86 -15.17 11.84
N GLN A 106 -2.99 -16.06 12.25
CA GLN A 106 -3.30 -17.49 12.38
C GLN A 106 -4.30 -17.73 13.53
N GLU A 107 -4.17 -17.00 14.63
CA GLU A 107 -5.15 -17.00 15.73
C GLU A 107 -6.50 -16.44 15.25
N ASP A 108 -6.52 -15.32 14.51
CA ASP A 108 -7.74 -14.79 13.87
C ASP A 108 -8.40 -15.86 12.99
N PHE A 109 -7.62 -16.56 12.16
CA PHE A 109 -8.12 -17.59 11.26
C PHE A 109 -8.71 -18.79 11.99
N ALA A 110 -8.05 -19.23 13.07
CA ALA A 110 -8.52 -20.35 13.90
C ALA A 110 -9.84 -20.02 14.60
N ASN A 111 -10.02 -18.76 15.01
CA ASN A 111 -11.20 -18.29 15.74
C ASN A 111 -12.25 -17.61 14.83
N CYS A 112 -12.11 -17.70 13.50
CA CYS A 112 -13.02 -17.03 12.56
C CYS A 112 -14.30 -17.84 12.36
N GLY A 113 -15.42 -17.30 12.85
CA GLY A 113 -16.74 -17.90 12.81
C GLY A 113 -17.05 -18.74 14.06
N ASP A 114 -18.23 -19.34 14.10
CA ASP A 114 -18.70 -20.21 15.19
C ASP A 114 -18.72 -21.70 14.82
N GLY A 115 -18.11 -22.04 13.68
CA GLY A 115 -18.17 -23.36 13.04
C GLY A 115 -19.12 -23.43 11.85
N THR A 116 -20.03 -22.47 11.68
CA THR A 116 -20.93 -22.40 10.53
C THR A 116 -20.28 -21.69 9.35
N MET A 117 -20.27 -22.32 8.17
CA MET A 117 -19.67 -21.78 6.95
C MET A 117 -20.68 -21.02 6.09
N THR A 118 -21.09 -19.83 6.55
CA THR A 118 -21.86 -18.88 5.74
C THR A 118 -20.96 -18.17 4.71
N ASP A 119 -21.55 -17.51 3.71
CA ASP A 119 -20.78 -16.77 2.67
C ASP A 119 -19.80 -15.76 3.29
N ASP A 120 -20.27 -14.97 4.26
CA ASP A 120 -19.44 -13.98 4.94
C ASP A 120 -18.29 -14.61 5.74
N VAL A 121 -18.53 -15.77 6.38
CA VAL A 121 -17.48 -16.49 7.11
C VAL A 121 -16.45 -17.08 6.15
N ILE A 122 -16.89 -17.71 5.05
CA ILE A 122 -15.98 -18.27 4.03
C ILE A 122 -15.11 -17.16 3.44
N ARG A 123 -15.73 -16.03 3.06
CA ARG A 123 -15.04 -14.86 2.51
C ARG A 123 -14.01 -14.30 3.50
N LEU A 124 -14.39 -14.09 4.75
CA LEU A 124 -13.48 -13.56 5.77
C LEU A 124 -12.29 -14.50 6.02
N ARG A 125 -12.52 -15.82 6.05
CA ARG A 125 -11.44 -16.81 6.20
C ARG A 125 -10.44 -16.75 5.04
N GLU A 126 -10.93 -16.64 3.80
CA GLU A 126 -10.09 -16.47 2.61
C GLU A 126 -9.26 -15.18 2.68
N GLU A 127 -9.89 -14.07 3.10
CA GLU A 127 -9.23 -12.78 3.26
C GLU A 127 -8.14 -12.83 4.33
N ILE A 128 -8.37 -13.50 5.47
CA ILE A 128 -7.35 -13.71 6.50
C ILE A 128 -6.18 -14.56 5.96
N ALA A 129 -6.47 -15.64 5.22
CA ALA A 129 -5.42 -16.45 4.61
C ALA A 129 -4.56 -15.65 3.60
N ARG A 130 -5.18 -14.74 2.86
CA ARG A 130 -4.47 -13.78 1.99
C ARG A 130 -3.66 -12.77 2.77
N GLN A 131 -4.16 -12.27 3.90
CA GLN A 131 -3.38 -11.39 4.80
C GLN A 131 -2.12 -12.10 5.32
N ILE A 132 -2.23 -13.37 5.75
CA ILE A 132 -1.07 -14.18 6.17
C ILE A 132 -0.07 -14.32 5.03
N SER A 133 -0.54 -14.61 3.82
CA SER A 133 0.32 -14.74 2.64
C SER A 133 0.99 -13.42 2.27
N ALA A 134 0.28 -12.30 2.37
CA ALA A 134 0.82 -10.97 2.13
C ALA A 134 1.90 -10.61 3.15
N LEU A 135 1.71 -10.91 4.44
CA LEU A 135 2.73 -10.71 5.48
C LEU A 135 4.01 -11.51 5.17
N LYS A 136 3.89 -12.77 4.75
CA LYS A 136 5.04 -13.55 4.27
C LYS A 136 5.72 -12.91 3.05
N GLY A 137 4.93 -12.35 2.14
CA GLY A 137 5.43 -11.57 1.00
C GLY A 137 6.21 -10.31 1.42
N MET A 138 5.82 -9.65 2.51
CA MET A 138 6.55 -8.48 3.04
C MET A 138 7.96 -8.85 3.50
N LYS A 139 8.17 -10.02 4.14
CA LYS A 139 9.51 -10.51 4.49
C LYS A 139 10.38 -10.69 3.26
N LYS A 140 9.88 -11.41 2.26
CA LYS A 140 10.59 -11.62 0.98
C LYS A 140 10.93 -10.31 0.28
N MET A 141 10.03 -9.32 0.35
CA MET A 141 10.28 -7.99 -0.21
C MET A 141 11.42 -7.29 0.53
N ALA A 142 11.43 -7.31 1.87
CA ALA A 142 12.46 -6.66 2.67
C ALA A 142 13.83 -7.37 2.55
N GLU A 143 13.84 -8.69 2.38
CA GLU A 143 15.05 -9.49 2.12
C GLU A 143 15.79 -9.01 0.86
N ALA A 144 15.07 -8.61 -0.19
CA ALA A 144 15.66 -8.04 -1.40
C ALA A 144 16.42 -6.72 -1.17
N TYR A 145 16.19 -6.07 -0.03
CA TYR A 145 16.91 -4.88 0.44
C TYR A 145 17.91 -5.20 1.57
N GLY A 146 18.15 -6.48 1.87
CA GLY A 146 19.08 -6.92 2.91
C GLY A 146 18.53 -6.76 4.34
N CYS A 147 17.22 -6.64 4.52
CA CYS A 147 16.59 -6.47 5.83
C CYS A 147 15.79 -7.71 6.24
N ASP A 148 16.02 -8.22 7.44
CA ASP A 148 15.14 -9.21 8.08
C ASP A 148 14.17 -8.52 9.03
N ILE A 149 12.91 -8.41 8.59
CA ILE A 149 11.81 -7.79 9.35
C ILE A 149 10.97 -8.81 10.13
N SER A 150 11.49 -10.03 10.34
CA SER A 150 10.81 -11.08 11.10
C SER A 150 10.51 -10.66 12.54
N GLN A 151 11.48 -9.98 13.17
CA GLN A 151 11.43 -9.54 14.56
C GLN A 151 11.07 -8.04 14.68
N PRO A 152 10.60 -7.60 15.86
CA PRO A 152 10.39 -6.18 16.16
C PRO A 152 11.63 -5.33 15.88
N ALA A 153 11.41 -4.08 15.47
CA ALA A 153 12.46 -3.10 15.30
C ALA A 153 13.15 -2.80 16.64
N LYS A 154 14.49 -2.79 16.62
CA LYS A 154 15.34 -2.62 17.81
C LYS A 154 15.82 -1.20 18.02
N ASN A 155 15.87 -0.38 16.97
CA ASN A 155 16.37 1.01 16.97
C ASN A 155 15.49 1.91 16.08
N ALA A 156 15.70 3.22 16.15
CA ALA A 156 14.97 4.21 15.37
C ALA A 156 15.08 3.99 13.85
N LYS A 157 16.27 3.58 13.37
CA LYS A 157 16.48 3.28 11.96
C LYS A 157 15.64 2.09 11.49
N GLU A 158 15.63 1.00 12.25
CA GLU A 158 14.77 -0.15 11.99
C GLU A 158 13.29 0.21 12.11
N ALA A 159 12.89 1.03 13.08
CA ALA A 159 11.49 1.42 13.26
C ALA A 159 10.96 2.20 12.05
N CYS A 160 11.73 3.20 11.58
CA CYS A 160 11.43 3.93 10.35
C CYS A 160 11.39 3.00 9.13
N GLN A 161 12.39 2.13 9.00
CA GLN A 161 12.52 1.23 7.84
C GLN A 161 11.42 0.16 7.80
N TRP A 162 11.04 -0.42 8.94
CA TRP A 162 10.05 -1.51 9.03
C TRP A 162 8.66 -0.98 8.75
N LEU A 163 8.36 0.19 9.31
CA LEU A 163 7.14 0.93 9.00
C LEU A 163 7.08 1.25 7.51
N TYR A 164 8.17 1.78 6.94
CA TYR A 164 8.21 2.08 5.52
C TYR A 164 8.04 0.82 4.66
N PHE A 165 8.60 -0.34 5.04
CA PHE A 165 8.34 -1.59 4.33
C PHE A 165 6.87 -2.02 4.38
N GLY A 166 6.19 -1.83 5.51
CA GLY A 166 4.73 -2.03 5.58
C GLY A 166 3.98 -1.17 4.55
N TYR A 167 4.34 0.11 4.45
CA TYR A 167 3.76 1.03 3.47
C TYR A 167 4.16 0.68 2.02
N LEU A 168 5.44 0.32 1.79
CA LEU A 168 5.98 -0.05 0.49
C LEU A 168 5.25 -1.26 -0.10
N ALA A 169 4.95 -2.26 0.73
CA ALA A 169 4.17 -3.42 0.31
C ALA A 169 2.77 -3.03 -0.18
N ALA A 170 2.12 -2.07 0.49
CA ALA A 170 0.82 -1.55 0.06
C ALA A 170 0.90 -0.85 -1.32
N ILE A 171 1.85 0.07 -1.50
CA ILE A 171 2.01 0.83 -2.76
C ILE A 171 2.65 0.03 -3.90
N LYS A 172 3.19 -1.18 -3.64
CA LYS A 172 3.62 -2.14 -4.66
C LYS A 172 2.50 -3.04 -5.14
N THR A 173 1.43 -3.20 -4.37
CA THR A 173 0.35 -4.15 -4.68
C THR A 173 -0.97 -3.48 -5.00
N GLN A 174 -1.16 -2.21 -4.59
CA GLN A 174 -2.39 -1.45 -4.79
C GLN A 174 -2.09 -0.07 -5.40
N ASN A 175 -2.97 0.42 -6.28
CA ASN A 175 -2.93 1.76 -6.88
C ASN A 175 -4.13 2.63 -6.46
N GLY A 176 -4.47 2.58 -5.17
CA GLY A 176 -5.56 3.37 -4.58
C GLY A 176 -5.48 4.85 -4.95
N ALA A 177 -6.62 5.54 -5.02
CA ALA A 177 -6.61 6.99 -5.23
C ALA A 177 -5.83 7.69 -4.11
N ALA A 178 -6.24 7.47 -2.85
CA ALA A 178 -5.51 7.91 -1.66
C ALA A 178 -4.86 6.71 -0.94
N MET A 179 -3.53 6.77 -0.79
CA MET A 179 -2.70 5.76 -0.12
C MET A 179 -1.99 6.41 1.08
N SER A 180 -2.75 6.70 2.15
CA SER A 180 -2.22 7.45 3.29
C SER A 180 -1.30 6.60 4.18
N VAL A 181 -0.35 7.28 4.83
CA VAL A 181 0.63 6.66 5.75
C VAL A 181 0.05 6.55 7.17
N GLY A 182 -0.85 7.46 7.54
CA GLY A 182 -1.54 7.47 8.83
C GLY A 182 -0.86 8.34 9.88
N ARG A 183 -1.05 8.00 11.16
CA ARG A 183 -0.50 8.75 12.30
C ARG A 183 0.76 8.07 12.84
N ILE A 184 1.91 8.42 12.28
CA ILE A 184 3.18 7.71 12.53
C ILE A 184 4.24 8.55 13.27
N SER A 185 4.13 9.87 13.29
CA SER A 185 5.19 10.75 13.81
C SER A 185 5.48 10.49 15.30
N THR A 186 4.46 10.62 16.15
CA THR A 186 4.59 10.38 17.60
C THR A 186 4.96 8.94 17.94
N PHE A 187 4.60 7.97 17.08
CA PHE A 187 5.01 6.58 17.28
C PHE A 187 6.52 6.39 17.04
N LEU A 188 7.05 6.97 15.96
CA LEU A 188 8.48 6.89 15.66
C LEU A 188 9.33 7.68 16.65
N ASP A 189 8.78 8.78 17.17
CA ASP A 189 9.41 9.61 18.21
C ASP A 189 9.80 8.80 19.45
N ILE A 190 9.00 7.80 19.85
CA ILE A 190 9.32 6.90 20.98
C ILE A 190 10.66 6.17 20.77
N TYR A 191 10.93 5.70 19.54
CA TYR A 191 12.19 5.02 19.21
C TYR A 191 13.35 6.01 19.10
N ILE A 192 13.10 7.18 18.49
CA ILE A 192 14.10 8.23 18.33
C ILE A 192 14.54 8.76 19.69
N GLN A 193 13.59 9.14 20.55
CA GLN A 193 13.86 9.66 21.88
C GLN A 193 14.69 8.68 22.72
N ARG A 194 14.31 7.40 22.72
CA ARG A 194 15.08 6.36 23.41
C ARG A 194 16.51 6.26 22.88
N ASP A 195 16.71 6.33 21.57
CA ASP A 195 18.04 6.20 20.97
C ASP A 195 18.91 7.45 21.16
N LEU A 196 18.30 8.65 21.25
CA LEU A 196 18.93 9.91 21.66
C LEU A 196 19.39 9.84 23.12
N GLU A 197 18.53 9.41 24.04
CA GLU A 197 18.85 9.26 25.47
C GLU A 197 19.96 8.25 25.73
N ASN A 198 20.00 7.17 24.94
CA ASN A 198 21.08 6.18 24.99
C ASN A 198 22.38 6.63 24.31
N GLY A 199 22.41 7.80 23.68
CA GLY A 199 23.57 8.31 22.94
C GLY A 199 23.91 7.50 21.67
N THR A 200 22.99 6.67 21.19
CA THR A 200 23.18 5.81 20.00
C THR A 200 22.76 6.48 18.70
N LEU A 201 22.08 7.61 18.80
CA LEU A 201 21.62 8.45 17.69
C LEU A 201 21.84 9.91 18.08
N THR A 202 22.25 10.74 17.13
CA THR A 202 22.26 12.20 17.31
C THR A 202 21.03 12.83 16.66
N GLU A 203 20.68 14.05 17.06
CA GLU A 203 19.54 14.79 16.47
C GLU A 203 19.67 14.90 14.94
N SER A 204 20.86 15.21 14.43
CA SER A 204 21.09 15.29 12.98
C SER A 204 20.87 13.96 12.27
N GLN A 205 21.24 12.84 12.91
CA GLN A 205 20.99 11.51 12.37
C GLN A 205 19.50 11.14 12.44
N ALA A 206 18.79 11.55 13.51
CA ALA A 206 17.35 11.38 13.60
C ALA A 206 16.64 12.11 12.46
N GLN A 207 17.01 13.37 12.20
CA GLN A 207 16.47 14.14 11.08
C GLN A 207 16.79 13.49 9.73
N GLU A 208 18.00 12.95 9.54
CA GLU A 208 18.37 12.24 8.30
C GLU A 208 17.47 11.02 8.04
N LEU A 209 17.13 10.24 9.08
CA LEU A 209 16.19 9.12 8.96
C LEU A 209 14.80 9.59 8.49
N ILE A 210 14.29 10.66 9.10
CA ILE A 210 12.98 11.23 8.74
C ILE A 210 13.01 11.81 7.32
N ASP A 211 14.06 12.54 6.96
CA ASP A 211 14.23 13.12 5.63
C ASP A 211 14.24 12.04 4.56
N HIS A 212 14.96 10.94 4.78
CA HIS A 212 15.01 9.84 3.83
C HIS A 212 13.68 9.08 3.73
N MET A 213 12.96 8.92 4.84
CA MET A 213 11.61 8.34 4.82
C MET A 213 10.62 9.24 4.07
N VAL A 214 10.63 10.55 4.34
CA VAL A 214 9.77 11.54 3.63
C VAL A 214 10.15 11.63 2.16
N MET A 215 11.43 11.55 1.82
CA MET A 215 11.91 11.47 0.44
C MET A 215 11.27 10.28 -0.28
N LYS A 216 11.19 9.11 0.36
CA LYS A 216 10.50 7.95 -0.22
C LYS A 216 9.00 8.18 -0.42
N PHE A 217 8.31 8.82 0.53
CA PHE A 217 6.90 9.17 0.35
C PHE A 217 6.66 10.12 -0.83
N ARG A 218 7.60 11.05 -1.09
CA ARG A 218 7.55 11.96 -2.25
C ARG A 218 7.81 11.26 -3.59
N MET A 219 8.43 10.08 -3.57
CA MET A 219 8.79 9.32 -4.77
C MET A 219 7.71 8.31 -5.22
N VAL A 220 6.62 8.18 -4.46
CA VAL A 220 5.52 7.28 -4.82
C VAL A 220 4.84 7.78 -6.10
N LYS A 221 4.65 6.89 -7.08
CA LYS A 221 4.02 7.17 -8.36
C LYS A 221 3.17 6.00 -8.84
N PHE A 222 2.02 6.31 -9.41
CA PHE A 222 1.11 5.35 -10.05
C PHE A 222 0.88 5.74 -11.50
N ALA A 223 0.90 4.80 -12.43
CA ALA A 223 0.51 5.09 -13.81
C ALA A 223 -1.00 5.41 -13.84
N ARG A 224 -1.37 6.57 -14.40
CA ARG A 224 -2.75 7.04 -14.48
C ARG A 224 -3.09 7.41 -15.93
N ILE A 225 -4.33 7.17 -16.33
CA ILE A 225 -4.86 7.59 -17.63
C ILE A 225 -5.20 9.10 -17.61
N PRO A 226 -5.28 9.77 -18.78
CA PRO A 226 -5.61 11.19 -18.85
C PRO A 226 -6.92 11.58 -18.15
N SER A 227 -7.97 10.76 -18.25
CA SER A 227 -9.27 11.04 -17.60
C SER A 227 -9.20 10.99 -16.07
N TYR A 228 -8.33 10.15 -15.49
CA TYR A 228 -8.05 10.18 -14.06
C TYR A 228 -7.37 11.49 -13.66
N ASN A 229 -6.39 11.95 -14.45
CA ASN A 229 -5.67 13.20 -14.15
C ASN A 229 -6.56 14.45 -14.28
N GLN A 230 -7.64 14.39 -15.07
CA GLN A 230 -8.65 15.45 -15.13
C GLN A 230 -9.51 15.51 -13.87
N LEU A 231 -9.80 14.35 -13.24
CA LEU A 231 -10.52 14.28 -11.97
C LEU A 231 -9.63 14.61 -10.76
N PHE A 232 -8.38 14.17 -10.83
CA PHE A 232 -7.39 14.27 -9.75
C PHE A 232 -6.08 14.86 -10.30
N SER A 233 -6.05 16.18 -10.44
CA SER A 233 -4.93 16.91 -11.04
C SER A 233 -3.69 16.95 -10.14
N GLY A 234 -2.51 17.11 -10.75
CA GLY A 234 -1.24 17.28 -10.03
C GLY A 234 -0.50 15.99 -9.65
N ASP A 235 -0.86 14.85 -10.25
CA ASP A 235 -0.26 13.53 -9.96
C ASP A 235 -0.28 13.16 -8.45
N PRO A 236 -1.44 13.29 -7.77
CA PRO A 236 -1.53 13.12 -6.32
C PRO A 236 -1.48 11.65 -5.89
N VAL A 237 -0.90 11.42 -4.71
CA VAL A 237 -0.85 10.10 -4.04
C VAL A 237 -1.64 10.09 -2.74
N TRP A 238 -1.76 11.26 -2.10
CA TRP A 238 -2.26 11.41 -0.72
C TRP A 238 -1.61 10.42 0.25
N ALA A 239 -0.26 10.44 0.28
CA ALA A 239 0.55 9.86 1.34
C ALA A 239 0.40 10.68 2.64
N THR A 240 -0.84 10.84 3.08
CA THR A 240 -1.23 11.71 4.18
C THR A 240 -0.62 11.21 5.49
N LEU A 241 -0.02 12.14 6.22
CA LEU A 241 0.52 11.99 7.55
C LEU A 241 -0.30 12.86 8.51
N GLU A 242 -0.77 12.28 9.60
CA GLU A 242 -1.37 13.02 10.71
C GLU A 242 -0.30 13.30 11.77
N VAL A 243 -0.24 14.55 12.27
CA VAL A 243 0.76 15.02 13.24
C VAL A 243 0.06 15.69 14.41
N GLY A 244 0.54 15.45 15.63
CA GLY A 244 0.01 16.07 16.84
C GLY A 244 -1.37 15.54 17.22
N GLY A 245 -2.25 16.43 17.68
CA GLY A 245 -3.52 16.09 18.35
C GLY A 245 -3.35 15.91 19.86
N ILE A 246 -4.46 15.84 20.59
CA ILE A 246 -4.49 15.70 22.06
C ILE A 246 -4.94 14.28 22.41
N GLY A 247 -4.42 13.73 23.50
CA GLY A 247 -4.83 12.44 24.03
C GLY A 247 -6.23 12.49 24.64
N MET A 248 -6.75 11.34 25.05
CA MET A 248 -8.01 11.31 25.83
C MET A 248 -7.80 11.76 27.28
N ASP A 249 -6.55 11.78 27.73
CA ASP A 249 -6.07 12.21 29.05
C ASP A 249 -5.84 13.73 29.17
N GLY A 250 -5.86 14.47 28.06
CA GLY A 250 -5.64 15.91 28.01
C GLY A 250 -4.30 16.30 27.43
#